data_AF-A0A401LXK3-F1
#
_entry.id   AF-A0A401LXK3-F1
#
_cell.length_a   1.000
_cell.length_b   1.000
_cell.length_c   1.000
_cell.angle_alpha   90.00
_cell.angle_beta   90.00
_cell.angle_gamma   90.00
#
_symmetry.space_group_name_H-M   'P 1'
#
loop_
_entity.id
_entity.type
_entity.pdbx_description
1 polymer ?
#
loop_
_entity_poly.entity_id
_entity_poly.type
_entity_poly.pdbx_seq_one_letter_code
_entity_poly.pdbx_strand_id
1 'polypeptide(L)'
;MRVAQFLENDHSCIYFCDSRFFRGVMLKGDIEVLIDQASKEMIWEEGDTMYYKEGVTDLDYCVLKFIAISGRYYSNFKSETFVIE
;
A
#
# COMPACT_ATOMS: atom_id res chain seq x y z
N MET A 1 5.13 -2.87 -14.54
CA MET A 1 5.10 -1.39 -14.59
C MET A 1 5.27 -0.74 -13.21
N ARG A 2 4.40 -1.01 -12.22
CA ARG A 2 4.52 -0.40 -10.88
C ARG A 2 5.75 -0.82 -10.09
N VAL A 3 6.08 -2.11 -10.10
CA VAL A 3 7.29 -2.63 -9.45
C VAL A 3 8.55 -1.91 -9.94
N ALA A 4 8.73 -1.77 -11.26
CA ALA A 4 9.88 -1.06 -11.83
C ALA A 4 9.97 0.41 -11.37
N GLN A 5 8.83 1.10 -11.23
CA GLN A 5 8.81 2.48 -10.72
C GLN A 5 9.26 2.54 -9.26
N PHE A 6 8.78 1.63 -8.41
CA PHE A 6 9.19 1.59 -6.99
C PHE A 6 10.64 1.13 -6.79
N LEU A 7 11.18 0.32 -7.71
CA LEU A 7 12.59 -0.03 -7.71
C LEU A 7 13.50 1.15 -8.13
N GLU A 8 12.99 2.08 -8.94
CA GLU A 8 13.71 3.29 -9.34
C GLU A 8 13.58 4.41 -8.29
N ASN A 9 12.40 4.56 -7.69
CA ASN A 9 12.11 5.54 -6.64
C ASN A 9 10.97 5.01 -5.75
N ASP A 10 11.30 4.74 -4.49
CA ASP A 10 10.40 4.13 -3.50
C ASP A 10 9.46 5.12 -2.82
N HIS A 11 9.69 6.43 -2.97
CA HIS A 11 8.84 7.46 -2.40
C HIS A 11 7.41 7.37 -2.92
N SER A 12 6.46 7.23 -2.00
CA SER A 12 5.08 6.93 -2.33
C SER A 12 4.08 7.56 -1.36
N CYS A 13 2.81 7.53 -1.74
CA CYS A 13 1.71 7.90 -0.86
C CYS A 13 0.48 7.03 -1.11
N ILE A 14 -0.30 6.80 -0.05
CA ILE A 14 -1.57 6.07 -0.09
C ILE A 14 -2.66 7.02 0.41
N TYR A 15 -3.78 7.09 -0.32
CA TYR A 15 -4.93 7.91 0.06
C TYR A 15 -6.14 7.04 0.37
N PHE A 16 -6.68 7.18 1.57
CA PHE A 16 -7.94 6.57 1.98
C PHE A 16 -9.03 7.63 2.03
N CYS A 17 -10.19 7.33 1.45
CA CYS A 17 -11.34 8.23 1.38
C CYS A 17 -12.53 7.62 2.11
N ASP A 18 -13.11 8.37 3.05
CA ASP A 18 -14.45 8.14 3.58
C ASP A 18 -15.40 9.14 2.91
N SER A 19 -16.07 8.68 1.86
CA SER A 19 -17.02 9.51 1.09
C SER A 19 -18.30 9.81 1.86
N ARG A 20 -18.67 8.99 2.86
CA ARG A 20 -19.87 9.18 3.66
C ARG A 20 -19.74 10.41 4.56
N PHE A 21 -18.57 10.61 5.16
CA PHE A 21 -18.33 11.73 6.07
C PHE A 21 -17.48 12.86 5.45
N PHE A 22 -17.12 12.73 4.18
CA PHE A 22 -16.23 13.65 3.46
C PHE A 22 -14.92 13.88 4.21
N ARG A 23 -14.24 12.76 4.52
CA ARG A 23 -12.94 12.76 5.21
C ARG A 23 -11.97 11.87 4.46
N GLY A 24 -10.68 12.10 4.67
CA GLY A 24 -9.66 11.25 4.09
C GLY A 24 -8.36 11.34 4.83
N VAL A 25 -7.48 10.38 4.58
CA VAL A 25 -6.11 10.41 5.07
C VAL A 25 -5.17 10.07 3.93
N MET A 26 -4.21 10.96 3.69
CA MET A 26 -3.04 10.67 2.86
C MET A 26 -1.91 10.24 3.79
N LEU A 27 -1.36 9.06 3.58
CA LEU A 27 -0.11 8.63 4.20
C LEU A 27 1.02 8.80 3.18
N LYS A 28 2.16 9.33 3.61
CA LYS A 28 3.39 9.45 2.82
C LYS A 28 4.46 8.57 3.46
N GLY A 29 5.23 7.90 2.62
CA GLY A 29 6.21 6.93 3.06
C GLY A 29 6.93 6.33 1.88
N ASP A 30 7.53 5.18 2.10
CA ASP A 30 8.30 4.45 1.09
C ASP A 30 7.68 3.06 0.85
N ILE A 31 7.89 2.50 -0.35
CA ILE A 31 7.47 1.14 -0.69
C ILE A 31 8.69 0.24 -0.83
N GLU A 32 8.67 -0.88 -0.12
CA GLU A 32 9.57 -2.02 -0.35
C GLU A 32 8.85 -3.05 -1.23
N VAL A 33 9.51 -3.48 -2.31
CA VAL A 33 9.06 -4.61 -3.14
C VAL A 33 9.56 -5.92 -2.53
N LEU A 34 8.65 -6.74 -2.00
CA LEU A 34 9.00 -8.01 -1.36
C LEU A 34 8.79 -9.15 -2.37
N ILE A 35 9.91 -9.79 -2.76
CA ILE A 35 9.93 -10.89 -3.74
C ILE A 35 10.18 -12.26 -3.09
N ASP A 36 10.48 -12.29 -1.79
CA ASP A 36 10.75 -13.53 -1.08
C ASP A 36 9.45 -14.31 -0.81
N GLN A 37 9.56 -15.64 -0.88
CA GLN A 37 8.41 -16.52 -0.74
C GLN A 37 7.74 -16.41 0.63
N ALA A 38 8.51 -16.15 1.70
CA ALA A 38 7.97 -16.03 3.05
C ALA A 38 7.04 -14.81 3.18
N SER A 39 7.41 -13.67 2.61
CA SER A 39 6.55 -12.48 2.55
C SER A 39 5.29 -12.71 1.71
N LYS A 40 5.41 -13.42 0.57
CA LYS A 40 4.27 -13.79 -0.28
C LYS A 40 3.28 -14.70 0.46
N GLU A 41 3.78 -15.67 1.21
CA GLU A 41 2.96 -16.60 2.00
C GLU A 41 2.31 -15.93 3.22
N MET A 42 3.00 -14.97 3.84
CA MET A 42 2.57 -14.34 5.09
C MET A 42 1.22 -13.61 5.00
N ILE A 43 0.91 -13.01 3.84
CA ILE A 43 -0.28 -12.18 3.65
C ILE A 43 -1.27 -12.75 2.63
N TRP A 44 -1.06 -14.00 2.20
CA TRP A 44 -1.94 -14.68 1.26
C TRP A 44 -3.25 -15.09 1.96
N GLU A 45 -4.39 -14.69 1.40
CA GLU A 45 -5.70 -14.88 2.02
C GLU A 45 -6.64 -15.75 1.16
N GLU A 46 -7.65 -16.36 1.79
CA GLU A 46 -8.72 -17.04 1.08
C GLU A 46 -9.48 -16.04 0.20
N GLY A 47 -9.46 -16.26 -1.12
CA GLY A 47 -10.06 -15.37 -2.12
C GLY A 47 -9.04 -14.73 -3.07
N ASP A 48 -7.75 -14.70 -2.71
CA ASP A 48 -6.70 -14.17 -3.59
C ASP A 48 -6.54 -14.97 -4.89
N THR A 49 -6.94 -16.25 -4.89
CA THR A 49 -7.01 -17.09 -6.10
C THR A 49 -7.94 -16.55 -7.19
N MET A 50 -8.88 -15.66 -6.83
CA MET A 50 -9.70 -14.94 -7.80
C MET A 50 -8.85 -14.06 -8.72
N TYR A 51 -7.76 -13.49 -8.19
CA TYR A 51 -6.85 -12.59 -8.90
C TYR A 51 -5.59 -13.32 -9.38
N TYR A 52 -5.09 -14.29 -8.62
CA TYR A 52 -3.85 -15.03 -8.88
C TYR A 52 -4.11 -16.54 -8.94
N LYS A 53 -4.42 -17.05 -10.13
CA LYS A 53 -4.93 -18.42 -10.32
C LYS A 53 -3.91 -19.49 -9.96
N GLU A 54 -2.63 -19.19 -10.10
CA GLU A 54 -1.52 -20.10 -9.75
C GLU A 54 -1.13 -19.99 -8.26
N GLY A 55 -1.98 -19.35 -7.46
CA GLY A 55 -1.83 -19.22 -6.02
C GLY A 55 -0.69 -18.29 -5.61
N VAL A 56 -0.13 -18.54 -4.43
CA VAL A 56 1.01 -17.77 -3.90
C VAL A 56 2.24 -17.80 -4.82
N THR A 57 2.37 -18.80 -5.67
CA THR A 57 3.47 -18.95 -6.63
C THR A 57 3.23 -18.25 -7.97
N ASP A 58 2.07 -17.62 -8.16
CA ASP A 58 1.77 -16.87 -9.37
C ASP A 58 2.82 -15.79 -9.65
N LEU A 59 3.26 -15.69 -10.91
CA LEU A 59 4.29 -14.75 -11.35
C LEU A 59 3.79 -13.31 -11.37
N ASP A 60 2.46 -13.13 -11.47
CA ASP A 60 1.83 -11.82 -11.40
C ASP A 60 1.55 -11.39 -9.94
N TYR A 61 1.71 -12.29 -8.96
CA TYR A 61 1.59 -11.97 -7.54
C TYR A 61 2.88 -11.40 -6.96
N CYS A 62 2.79 -10.16 -6.45
CA CYS A 62 3.87 -9.43 -5.81
C CYS A 62 3.36 -8.76 -4.52
N VAL A 63 4.22 -8.73 -3.50
CA VAL A 63 3.92 -8.04 -2.23
C VAL A 63 4.61 -6.69 -2.20
N LEU A 64 3.87 -5.65 -1.81
CA LEU A 64 4.39 -4.30 -1.60
C LEU A 64 4.18 -3.94 -0.13
N LYS A 65 5.27 -3.57 0.55
CA LYS A 65 5.24 -3.14 1.93
C LYS A 65 5.40 -1.62 1.98
N PHE A 66 4.33 -0.93 2.33
CA PHE A 66 4.34 0.51 2.54
C PHE A 66 4.73 0.83 3.98
N ILE A 67 5.73 1.70 4.15
CA ILE A 67 6.22 2.16 5.45
C ILE A 67 5.87 3.64 5.57
N ALA A 68 4.85 3.94 6.36
CA ALA A 68 4.36 5.30 6.52
C ALA A 68 5.27 6.14 7.45
N ILE A 69 5.63 7.34 7.01
CA ILE A 69 6.51 8.27 7.75
C ILE A 69 5.72 9.49 8.26
N SER A 70 4.76 9.95 7.47
CA SER A 70 3.91 11.09 7.82
C SER A 70 2.54 10.95 7.16
N GLY A 71 1.59 11.76 7.61
CA GLY A 71 0.28 11.80 6.98
C GLY A 71 -0.33 13.19 6.97
N ARG A 72 -1.39 13.31 6.18
CA ARG A 72 -2.28 14.47 6.18
C ARG A 72 -3.71 13.97 6.29
N TYR A 73 -4.38 14.35 7.37
CA TYR A 73 -5.79 14.08 7.59
C TYR A 73 -6.63 15.23 7.04
N TYR A 74 -7.70 14.91 6.33
CA TYR A 74 -8.65 15.84 5.72
C TYR A 74 -10.02 15.64 6.36
N SER A 75 -10.60 16.69 6.93
CA SER A 75 -11.95 16.66 7.51
C SER A 75 -12.51 18.07 7.60
N ASN A 76 -13.84 18.24 7.54
CA ASN A 76 -14.51 19.53 7.74
C ASN A 76 -13.90 20.67 6.90
N PHE A 77 -13.55 20.41 5.65
CA PHE A 77 -12.87 21.36 4.74
C PHE A 77 -11.53 21.94 5.25
N LYS A 78 -10.88 21.27 6.21
CA LYS A 78 -9.53 21.57 6.69
C LYS A 78 -8.64 20.33 6.58
N SER A 79 -7.34 20.53 6.76
CA SER A 79 -6.38 19.43 6.83
C SER A 79 -5.32 19.65 7.90
N GLU A 80 -4.88 18.56 8.53
CA GLU A 80 -3.86 18.53 9.57
C GLU A 80 -2.76 17.55 9.17
N THR A 81 -1.50 17.96 9.30
CA THR A 81 -0.34 17.10 8.98
C THR A 81 0.23 16.53 10.26
N PHE A 82 0.64 15.26 10.23
CA PHE A 82 1.22 14.56 11.38
C PHE A 82 2.42 13.72 10.94
N VAL A 83 3.31 13.43 11.87
CA VAL A 83 4.39 12.45 11.73
C VAL A 83 3.95 11.13 12.35
N ILE A 84 4.52 10.02 11.89
CA ILE A 84 4.29 8.70 12.45
C ILE A 84 5.50 8.37 13.32
N GLU A 85 5.26 8.06 14.60
CA GLU A 85 6.27 7.65 15.57
C GLU A 85 6.62 6.16 15.45
#